data_AF-A0A1I0NUQ9-F1
#
_entry.id   AF-A0A1I0NUQ9-F1
#
_cell.length_a   1.000
_cell.length_b   1.000
_cell.length_c   1.000
_cell.angle_alpha   90.00
_cell.angle_beta   90.00
_cell.angle_gamma   90.00
#
_symmetry.space_group_name_H-M   'P 1'
#
loop_
_entity.id
_entity.type
_entity.pdbx_description
1 polymer ?
#
loop_
_entity_poly.entity_id
_entity_poly.type
_entity_poly.pdbx_seq_one_letter_code
_entity_poly.pdbx_strand_id
1 'polypeptide(L)'
;MRKYSLLLILAFCTTPAFSQTYITHASLINVNTSKTDPDQTIVIENDRITATGPSKKIKIPANATVIDASGKFIMPGLTDAHIHFFQTGGLYTRPDGINLNKVYPYEKDQQWAKDHLNDLMSRYLACGITTVIDVGGPFSNYAIRDKANADTASVTAWVTGPLISTYLPPNLDKTDPPIIKINTPEEARELVKKQLPYKPDFIKIWYIVLPGQTAESTLPIVQAAIDESHAHGLKVAVHATEYETAKLAVTAGADILVHSVDDKVLDSGMLELLKAKKTVYIPTLIVSENYRRTFTQQFNFTAHDFTYADPFMLGTLMDLKHIPAPVDYKVARTKYRVPSSKDSMMLVNLKLAEDAGVLVVSGTDAGNIATLHAASFLTELLAMQQAGLSNWEIIRSSTINAAKGFGKDKDYGSIEKGKVADLILLEKDPVKDINALADIHTVIHKGKTFYPHQLLAVTPEILVQQQLNAYNAHDIEAFLQPYSDSVALYDQASGKLLMKGKEQVRLRYTDMFTKLTELHCQLVNRMVVGNTIIDHEKLTGMRSTTVEAVAVYTIDKGKIVKVYFIR
;
A
#
# COMPACT_ATOMS: atom_id res chain seq x y z
N MET A 1 -42.10 -44.73 -48.08
CA MET A 1 -41.99 -44.59 -46.62
C MET A 1 -40.51 -44.61 -46.24
N ARG A 2 -40.09 -43.63 -45.44
CA ARG A 2 -38.70 -43.14 -45.31
C ARG A 2 -37.75 -44.13 -44.59
N LYS A 3 -36.53 -44.28 -45.13
CA LYS A 3 -35.36 -44.88 -44.45
C LYS A 3 -34.70 -43.81 -43.59
N TYR A 4 -34.51 -44.06 -42.29
CA TYR A 4 -33.75 -43.20 -41.39
C TYR A 4 -32.33 -43.74 -41.26
N SER A 5 -31.34 -42.94 -41.66
CA SER A 5 -29.92 -43.17 -41.40
C SER A 5 -29.56 -42.59 -40.04
N LEU A 6 -29.00 -43.41 -39.15
CA LEU A 6 -28.49 -42.99 -37.85
C LEU A 6 -27.10 -42.35 -38.06
N LEU A 7 -26.96 -41.05 -37.79
CA LEU A 7 -25.67 -40.36 -37.78
C LEU A 7 -25.05 -40.53 -36.37
N LEU A 8 -23.90 -41.20 -36.27
CA LEU A 8 -23.08 -41.21 -35.06
C LEU A 8 -22.30 -39.88 -34.99
N ILE A 9 -22.63 -39.02 -34.02
CA ILE A 9 -21.84 -37.83 -33.71
C ILE A 9 -20.74 -38.27 -32.72
N LEU A 10 -19.49 -38.35 -33.18
CA LEU A 10 -18.34 -38.44 -32.28
C LEU A 10 -18.18 -37.08 -31.58
N ALA A 11 -18.48 -37.04 -30.29
CA ALA A 11 -18.09 -35.94 -29.42
C ALA A 11 -16.56 -35.98 -29.22
N PHE A 12 -15.85 -35.04 -29.83
CA PHE A 12 -14.45 -34.78 -29.48
C PHE A 12 -14.42 -34.19 -28.06
N CYS A 13 -14.11 -35.01 -27.06
CA CYS A 13 -13.67 -34.54 -25.75
C CYS A 13 -12.30 -33.87 -25.93
N THR A 14 -12.27 -32.55 -26.14
CA THR A 14 -11.05 -31.76 -25.93
C THR A 14 -10.82 -31.71 -24.42
N THR A 15 -9.90 -32.54 -23.91
CA THR A 15 -9.34 -32.32 -22.57
C THR A 15 -8.69 -30.93 -22.59
N PRO A 16 -9.00 -30.03 -21.64
CA PRO A 16 -8.29 -28.76 -21.56
C PRO A 16 -6.81 -29.10 -21.39
N ALA A 17 -5.97 -28.60 -22.30
CA ALA A 17 -4.54 -28.73 -22.15
C ALA A 17 -4.15 -27.98 -20.88
N PHE A 18 -3.72 -28.71 -19.85
CA PHE A 18 -3.17 -28.12 -18.63
C PHE A 18 -1.90 -27.36 -19.04
N SER A 19 -1.98 -26.03 -19.11
CA SER A 19 -0.84 -25.19 -19.47
C SER A 19 0.04 -25.03 -18.24
N GLN A 20 1.07 -25.84 -18.13
CA GLN A 20 2.15 -25.61 -17.16
C GLN A 20 3.01 -24.43 -17.62
N THR A 21 3.34 -23.56 -16.68
CA THR A 21 4.25 -22.43 -16.89
C THR A 21 5.61 -22.75 -16.29
N TYR A 22 6.66 -22.51 -17.06
CA TYR A 22 8.05 -22.72 -16.68
C TYR A 22 8.77 -21.38 -16.68
N ILE A 23 9.27 -20.95 -15.52
CA ILE A 23 10.13 -19.78 -15.40
C ILE A 23 11.57 -20.27 -15.35
N THR A 24 12.36 -20.04 -16.39
CA THR A 24 13.67 -20.69 -16.61
C THR A 24 14.84 -19.74 -16.37
N HIS A 25 16.00 -20.29 -16.00
CA HIS A 25 17.27 -19.54 -15.89
C HIS A 25 17.27 -18.37 -14.90
N ALA A 26 16.39 -18.40 -13.90
CA ALA A 26 16.29 -17.34 -12.91
C ALA A 26 17.41 -17.43 -11.86
N SER A 27 17.85 -16.28 -11.34
CA SER A 27 18.60 -16.20 -10.08
C SER A 27 17.60 -16.18 -8.91
N LEU A 28 17.41 -17.31 -8.24
CA LEU A 28 16.42 -17.46 -7.18
C LEU A 28 16.91 -16.89 -5.86
N ILE A 29 16.23 -15.87 -5.34
CA ILE A 29 16.41 -15.33 -3.99
C ILE A 29 15.73 -16.28 -3.00
N ASN A 30 16.51 -17.20 -2.43
CA ASN A 30 16.01 -18.22 -1.52
C ASN A 30 15.93 -17.67 -0.09
N VAL A 31 14.74 -17.19 0.27
CA VAL A 31 14.44 -16.56 1.57
C VAL A 31 14.56 -17.51 2.77
N ASN A 32 14.54 -18.83 2.56
CA ASN A 32 14.73 -19.80 3.64
C ASN A 32 16.21 -19.91 4.03
N THR A 33 17.10 -19.94 3.03
CA THR A 33 18.55 -20.12 3.23
C THR A 33 19.34 -18.81 3.24
N SER A 34 18.70 -17.69 2.90
CA SER A 34 19.35 -16.39 2.68
C SER A 34 20.50 -16.48 1.68
N LYS A 35 20.23 -17.13 0.54
CA LYS A 35 21.19 -17.28 -0.57
C LYS A 35 20.52 -17.02 -1.92
N THR A 36 21.30 -16.58 -2.89
CA THR A 36 20.88 -16.50 -4.28
C THR A 36 21.33 -17.75 -5.03
N ASP A 37 20.38 -18.62 -5.38
CA ASP A 37 20.62 -19.85 -6.13
C ASP A 37 20.60 -19.54 -7.64
N PRO A 38 21.73 -19.68 -8.36
CA PRO A 38 21.80 -19.31 -9.78
C PRO A 38 21.18 -20.40 -10.67
N ASP A 39 20.71 -19.98 -11.86
CA ASP A 39 20.21 -20.86 -12.92
C ASP A 39 19.17 -21.89 -12.42
N GLN A 40 18.08 -21.40 -11.86
CA GLN A 40 16.95 -22.20 -11.40
C GLN A 40 15.79 -22.12 -12.39
N THR A 41 15.02 -23.21 -12.44
CA THR A 41 13.73 -23.27 -13.12
C THR A 41 12.62 -23.54 -12.11
N ILE A 42 11.54 -22.77 -12.20
CA ILE A 42 10.32 -22.90 -11.38
C ILE A 42 9.21 -23.41 -12.29
N VAL A 43 8.52 -24.46 -11.87
CA VAL A 43 7.40 -25.06 -12.59
C VAL A 43 6.11 -24.75 -11.84
N ILE A 44 5.15 -24.19 -12.56
CA ILE A 44 3.85 -23.78 -12.05
C ILE A 44 2.77 -24.55 -12.79
N GLU A 45 1.83 -25.11 -12.04
CA GLU A 45 0.63 -25.73 -12.56
C GLU A 45 -0.58 -25.15 -11.83
N ASN A 46 -1.52 -24.58 -12.59
CA ASN A 46 -2.62 -23.78 -12.06
C ASN A 46 -2.06 -22.64 -11.18
N ASP A 47 -2.40 -22.63 -9.90
CA ASP A 47 -2.00 -21.64 -8.91
C ASP A 47 -0.79 -22.08 -8.06
N ARG A 48 -0.20 -23.27 -8.30
CA ARG A 48 0.79 -23.87 -7.41
C ARG A 48 2.13 -24.16 -8.06
N ILE A 49 3.18 -24.03 -7.26
CA ILE A 49 4.53 -24.46 -7.62
C ILE A 49 4.60 -25.99 -7.51
N THR A 50 4.89 -26.69 -8.61
CA THR A 50 4.99 -28.16 -8.62
C THR A 50 6.42 -28.66 -8.55
N ALA A 51 7.39 -27.83 -8.99
CA ALA A 51 8.82 -28.11 -8.86
C ALA A 51 9.65 -26.81 -8.88
N THR A 52 10.83 -26.88 -8.26
CA THR A 52 11.89 -25.87 -8.35
C THR A 52 13.24 -26.58 -8.30
N GLY A 53 14.23 -26.09 -9.03
CA GLY A 53 15.59 -26.63 -9.00
C GLY A 53 16.46 -26.18 -10.17
N PRO A 54 17.73 -26.65 -10.25
CA PRO A 54 18.66 -26.24 -11.29
C PRO A 54 18.08 -26.48 -12.69
N SER A 55 18.14 -25.50 -13.58
CA SER A 55 17.48 -25.55 -14.90
C SER A 55 17.87 -26.80 -15.70
N LYS A 56 19.15 -27.19 -15.64
CA LYS A 56 19.66 -28.42 -16.29
C LYS A 56 19.01 -29.74 -15.84
N LYS A 57 18.30 -29.74 -14.70
CA LYS A 57 17.63 -30.92 -14.13
C LYS A 57 16.13 -30.95 -14.44
N ILE A 58 15.55 -29.86 -14.94
CA ILE A 58 14.12 -29.76 -15.24
C ILE A 58 13.94 -29.86 -16.77
N LYS A 59 13.14 -30.84 -17.21
CA LYS A 59 12.79 -31.00 -18.62
C LYS A 59 11.56 -30.17 -18.94
N ILE A 60 11.64 -29.40 -20.01
CA ILE A 60 10.55 -28.53 -20.48
C ILE A 60 9.83 -29.24 -21.64
N PRO A 61 8.52 -29.53 -21.53
CA PRO A 61 7.71 -30.05 -22.62
C PRO A 61 7.65 -29.07 -23.80
N ALA A 62 7.54 -29.58 -25.03
CA ALA A 62 7.52 -28.74 -26.24
C ALA A 62 6.34 -27.74 -26.32
N ASN A 63 5.25 -28.01 -25.60
CA ASN A 63 4.03 -27.21 -25.56
C ASN A 63 3.87 -26.41 -24.26
N ALA A 64 4.92 -26.30 -23.45
CA ALA A 64 4.90 -25.52 -22.21
C ALA A 64 4.87 -24.02 -22.49
N THR A 65 4.23 -23.26 -21.58
CA THR A 65 4.43 -21.81 -21.55
C THR A 65 5.76 -21.53 -20.85
N VAL A 66 6.67 -20.82 -21.51
CA VAL A 66 8.01 -20.54 -21.01
C VAL A 66 8.20 -19.05 -20.80
N ILE A 67 8.67 -18.68 -19.61
CA ILE A 67 9.12 -17.34 -19.26
C ILE A 67 10.64 -17.43 -19.04
N ASP A 68 11.42 -16.84 -19.94
CA ASP A 68 12.87 -16.78 -19.78
C ASP A 68 13.25 -15.67 -18.78
N ALA A 69 13.85 -16.07 -17.66
CA ALA A 69 14.34 -15.18 -16.61
C ALA A 69 15.87 -15.07 -16.60
N SER A 70 16.53 -15.38 -17.73
CA SER A 70 17.96 -15.17 -17.91
C SER A 70 18.38 -13.74 -17.54
N GLY A 71 19.37 -13.62 -16.65
CA GLY A 71 19.86 -12.33 -16.15
C GLY A 71 18.97 -11.63 -15.13
N LYS A 72 17.81 -12.21 -14.79
CA LYS A 72 16.85 -11.67 -13.81
C LYS A 72 16.93 -12.41 -12.47
N PHE A 73 16.37 -11.76 -11.45
CA PHE A 73 16.21 -12.31 -10.11
C PHE A 73 14.75 -12.65 -9.87
N ILE A 74 14.49 -13.78 -9.24
CA ILE A 74 13.13 -14.19 -8.85
C ILE A 74 13.06 -14.37 -7.34
N MET A 75 12.00 -13.85 -6.73
CA MET A 75 11.76 -13.99 -5.28
C MET A 75 10.25 -14.17 -5.01
N PRO A 76 9.86 -14.60 -3.80
CA PRO A 76 8.45 -14.65 -3.43
C PRO A 76 7.81 -13.26 -3.53
N GLY A 77 6.51 -13.22 -3.85
CA GLY A 77 5.73 -12.00 -3.81
C GLY A 77 5.72 -11.36 -2.44
N LEU A 78 5.66 -10.03 -2.41
CA LEU A 78 5.72 -9.25 -1.17
C LEU A 78 4.39 -9.32 -0.41
N THR A 79 4.48 -9.15 0.91
CA THR A 79 3.35 -9.02 1.82
C THR A 79 3.42 -7.69 2.57
N ASP A 80 2.40 -6.85 2.41
CA ASP A 80 2.18 -5.69 3.28
C ASP A 80 1.29 -6.11 4.45
N ALA A 81 1.90 -6.31 5.62
CA ALA A 81 1.25 -6.98 6.75
C ALA A 81 0.38 -6.06 7.62
N HIS A 82 0.25 -4.78 7.26
CA HIS A 82 -0.62 -3.86 7.96
C HIS A 82 -1.10 -2.76 7.03
N ILE A 83 -2.37 -2.80 6.64
CA ILE A 83 -3.06 -1.77 5.85
C ILE A 83 -4.49 -1.57 6.39
N HIS A 84 -5.21 -0.59 5.83
CA HIS A 84 -6.61 -0.30 6.13
C HIS A 84 -7.41 0.05 4.87
N PHE A 85 -8.23 -0.87 4.35
CA PHE A 85 -9.05 -0.62 3.14
C PHE A 85 -10.11 0.46 3.32
N PHE A 86 -10.54 0.72 4.56
CA PHE A 86 -11.52 1.77 4.86
C PHE A 86 -10.89 3.16 4.86
N GLN A 87 -9.60 3.29 4.57
CA GLN A 87 -8.88 4.54 4.57
C GLN A 87 -8.21 4.73 3.19
N THR A 88 -8.05 5.97 2.72
CA THR A 88 -7.58 6.24 1.35
C THR A 88 -6.10 6.61 1.26
N GLY A 89 -5.47 6.96 2.38
CA GLY A 89 -4.13 7.56 2.43
C GLY A 89 -4.10 9.06 2.14
N GLY A 90 -5.21 9.63 1.69
CA GLY A 90 -5.34 11.06 1.38
C GLY A 90 -5.49 11.95 2.62
N LEU A 91 -5.65 13.25 2.40
CA LEU A 91 -5.77 14.24 3.48
C LEU A 91 -7.05 14.06 4.32
N TYR A 92 -8.13 13.56 3.70
CA TYR A 92 -9.48 13.53 4.29
C TYR A 92 -9.84 12.21 5.00
N THR A 93 -8.95 11.21 4.93
CA THR A 93 -9.19 9.84 5.41
C THR A 93 -9.37 9.71 6.93
N ARG A 94 -8.91 10.70 7.70
CA ARG A 94 -8.87 10.66 9.18
C ARG A 94 -9.45 11.93 9.81
N PRO A 95 -10.79 12.05 9.89
CA PRO A 95 -11.46 13.21 10.48
C PRO A 95 -11.26 13.34 12.00
N ASP A 96 -10.71 12.30 12.64
CA ASP A 96 -10.24 12.29 14.02
C ASP A 96 -8.81 12.86 14.18
N GLY A 97 -7.98 12.78 13.14
CA GLY A 97 -6.65 13.41 13.10
C GLY A 97 -6.72 14.89 12.71
N ILE A 98 -7.46 15.21 11.65
CA ILE A 98 -7.80 16.58 11.26
C ILE A 98 -9.23 16.62 10.70
N ASN A 99 -10.13 17.34 11.36
CA ASN A 99 -11.53 17.39 10.94
C ASN A 99 -11.72 18.37 9.78
N LEU A 100 -11.81 17.83 8.57
CA LEU A 100 -12.04 18.56 7.32
C LEU A 100 -13.43 18.29 6.71
N ASN A 101 -14.38 17.77 7.50
CA ASN A 101 -15.72 17.40 6.98
C ASN A 101 -16.51 18.55 6.35
N LYS A 102 -16.18 19.81 6.70
CA LYS A 102 -16.78 21.00 6.06
C LYS A 102 -16.23 21.27 4.65
N VAL A 103 -15.06 20.75 4.33
CA VAL A 103 -14.37 20.91 3.04
C VAL A 103 -14.62 19.68 2.17
N TYR A 104 -14.41 18.50 2.73
CA TYR A 104 -14.61 17.22 2.06
C TYR A 104 -15.24 16.26 3.08
N PRO A 105 -16.53 15.90 2.91
CA PRO A 105 -17.22 15.01 3.85
C PRO A 105 -16.53 13.64 3.94
N TYR A 106 -16.37 13.11 5.15
CA TYR A 106 -15.76 11.80 5.38
C TYR A 106 -16.48 10.68 4.63
N GLU A 107 -17.82 10.71 4.55
CA GLU A 107 -18.61 9.72 3.82
C GLU A 107 -18.27 9.69 2.33
N LYS A 108 -17.87 10.84 1.76
CA LYS A 108 -17.41 10.93 0.37
C LYS A 108 -16.06 10.23 0.18
N ASP A 109 -15.17 10.32 1.15
CA ASP A 109 -13.86 9.64 1.13
C ASP A 109 -14.04 8.12 1.29
N GLN A 110 -14.93 7.71 2.21
CA GLN A 110 -15.31 6.31 2.38
C GLN A 110 -15.94 5.71 1.12
N GLN A 111 -16.82 6.45 0.44
CA GLN A 111 -17.40 6.00 -0.82
C GLN A 111 -16.34 5.91 -1.91
N TRP A 112 -15.42 6.87 -1.99
CA TRP A 112 -14.29 6.82 -2.92
C TRP A 112 -13.48 5.55 -2.71
N ALA A 113 -13.12 5.21 -1.47
CA ALA A 113 -12.35 4.01 -1.15
C ALA A 113 -13.05 2.74 -1.69
N LYS A 114 -14.36 2.62 -1.48
CA LYS A 114 -15.19 1.50 -1.96
C LYS A 114 -15.23 1.43 -3.50
N ASP A 115 -15.41 2.55 -4.16
CA ASP A 115 -15.51 2.63 -5.63
C ASP A 115 -14.17 2.31 -6.32
N HIS A 116 -13.05 2.55 -5.65
CA HIS A 116 -11.69 2.41 -6.20
C HIS A 116 -10.95 1.17 -5.69
N LEU A 117 -11.61 0.24 -5.00
CA LEU A 117 -10.98 -0.99 -4.49
C LEU A 117 -10.24 -1.77 -5.59
N ASN A 118 -10.80 -1.90 -6.79
CA ASN A 118 -10.12 -2.65 -7.87
C ASN A 118 -8.81 -1.98 -8.32
N ASP A 119 -8.80 -0.64 -8.41
CA ASP A 119 -7.58 0.13 -8.73
C ASP A 119 -6.53 -0.03 -7.62
N LEU A 120 -6.98 0.04 -6.36
CA LEU A 120 -6.14 -0.20 -5.19
C LEU A 120 -5.45 -1.57 -5.23
N MET A 121 -6.18 -2.65 -5.54
CA MET A 121 -5.59 -4.00 -5.64
C MET A 121 -4.59 -4.10 -6.81
N SER A 122 -4.90 -3.47 -7.94
CA SER A 122 -3.99 -3.40 -9.09
C SER A 122 -2.68 -2.68 -8.74
N ARG A 123 -2.73 -1.63 -7.91
CA ARG A 123 -1.53 -0.92 -7.43
C ARG A 123 -0.66 -1.79 -6.56
N TYR A 124 -1.25 -2.53 -5.63
CA TYR A 124 -0.50 -3.49 -4.81
C TYR A 124 0.21 -4.52 -5.69
N LEU A 125 -0.50 -5.14 -6.63
CA LEU A 125 0.11 -6.06 -7.58
C LEU A 125 1.19 -5.38 -8.43
N ALA A 126 1.00 -4.14 -8.88
CA ALA A 126 1.99 -3.41 -9.66
C ALA A 126 3.30 -3.15 -8.88
N CYS A 127 3.20 -3.01 -7.55
CA CYS A 127 4.34 -2.92 -6.63
C CYS A 127 4.90 -4.30 -6.21
N GLY A 128 4.44 -5.40 -6.79
CA GLY A 128 4.89 -6.76 -6.43
C GLY A 128 4.32 -7.29 -5.11
N ILE A 129 3.33 -6.60 -4.53
CA ILE A 129 2.65 -6.98 -3.30
C ILE A 129 1.49 -7.89 -3.69
N THR A 130 1.66 -9.18 -3.41
CA THR A 130 0.70 -10.24 -3.76
C THR A 130 -0.26 -10.56 -2.62
N THR A 131 0.12 -10.19 -1.39
CA THR A 131 -0.68 -10.38 -0.19
C THR A 131 -0.73 -9.08 0.61
N VAL A 132 -1.92 -8.73 1.09
CA VAL A 132 -2.14 -7.60 2.00
C VAL A 132 -2.90 -8.08 3.23
N ILE A 133 -2.61 -7.47 4.37
CA ILE A 133 -3.23 -7.81 5.63
C ILE A 133 -3.87 -6.54 6.20
N ASP A 134 -5.19 -6.52 6.24
CA ASP A 134 -5.94 -5.42 6.83
C ASP A 134 -6.11 -5.67 8.33
N VAL A 135 -5.43 -4.83 9.11
CA VAL A 135 -5.34 -4.94 10.58
C VAL A 135 -6.32 -3.98 11.25
N GLY A 136 -7.48 -3.77 10.63
CA GLY A 136 -8.60 -3.09 11.25
C GLY A 136 -9.51 -2.40 10.24
N GLY A 137 -10.81 -2.62 10.34
CA GLY A 137 -11.78 -1.90 9.52
C GLY A 137 -13.22 -2.30 9.83
N PRO A 138 -14.21 -1.80 9.10
CA PRO A 138 -15.62 -2.10 9.36
C PRO A 138 -15.99 -3.57 9.15
N PHE A 139 -17.23 -3.98 9.48
CA PHE A 139 -17.70 -5.35 9.14
C PHE A 139 -17.68 -5.60 7.63
N SER A 140 -17.84 -4.56 6.81
CA SER A 140 -17.70 -4.66 5.36
C SER A 140 -16.31 -5.12 4.88
N ASN A 141 -15.25 -5.08 5.72
CA ASN A 141 -13.94 -5.65 5.38
C ASN A 141 -13.99 -7.12 5.00
N TYR A 142 -14.85 -7.93 5.63
CA TYR A 142 -14.93 -9.35 5.29
C TYR A 142 -15.47 -9.59 3.87
N ALA A 143 -16.41 -8.75 3.42
CA ALA A 143 -16.90 -8.82 2.04
C ALA A 143 -15.83 -8.37 1.03
N ILE A 144 -15.01 -7.37 1.39
CA ILE A 144 -13.85 -6.95 0.59
C ILE A 144 -12.85 -8.11 0.46
N ARG A 145 -12.51 -8.76 1.57
CA ARG A 145 -11.64 -9.95 1.59
C ARG A 145 -12.17 -11.05 0.68
N ASP A 146 -13.45 -11.41 0.83
CA ASP A 146 -14.03 -12.52 0.08
C ASP A 146 -14.04 -12.22 -1.42
N LYS A 147 -14.32 -10.97 -1.81
CA LYS A 147 -14.23 -10.50 -3.21
C LYS A 147 -12.80 -10.56 -3.74
N ALA A 148 -11.83 -10.02 -3.00
CA ALA A 148 -10.42 -10.02 -3.40
C ALA A 148 -9.88 -11.45 -3.55
N ASN A 149 -10.18 -12.34 -2.59
CA ASN A 149 -9.68 -13.71 -2.62
C ASN A 149 -10.33 -14.57 -3.73
N ALA A 150 -11.58 -14.29 -4.11
CA ALA A 150 -12.25 -14.94 -5.23
C ALA A 150 -11.73 -14.46 -6.60
N ASP A 151 -11.18 -13.24 -6.68
CA ASP A 151 -10.62 -12.69 -7.90
C ASP A 151 -9.12 -13.02 -8.03
N THR A 152 -8.79 -13.85 -9.00
CA THR A 152 -7.39 -14.20 -9.33
C THR A 152 -6.56 -13.05 -9.89
N ALA A 153 -7.19 -11.93 -10.29
CA ALA A 153 -6.53 -10.69 -10.71
C ALA A 153 -6.44 -9.65 -9.57
N SER A 154 -6.87 -10.02 -8.36
CA SER A 154 -6.72 -9.23 -7.15
C SER A 154 -5.70 -9.88 -6.23
N VAL A 155 -5.16 -9.10 -5.28
CA VAL A 155 -4.27 -9.61 -4.23
C VAL A 155 -4.97 -10.64 -3.34
N THR A 156 -4.18 -11.43 -2.62
CA THR A 156 -4.71 -12.17 -1.46
C THR A 156 -4.86 -11.21 -0.29
N ALA A 157 -6.03 -11.23 0.36
CA ALA A 157 -6.33 -10.40 1.53
C ALA A 157 -6.62 -11.28 2.76
N TRP A 158 -6.09 -10.89 3.92
CA TRP A 158 -6.50 -11.38 5.24
C TRP A 158 -6.94 -10.19 6.09
N VAL A 159 -8.02 -10.33 6.85
CA VAL A 159 -8.62 -9.16 7.54
C VAL A 159 -9.09 -9.51 8.95
N THR A 160 -9.10 -8.50 9.83
CA THR A 160 -9.68 -8.65 11.18
C THR A 160 -11.16 -8.37 11.26
N GLY A 161 -11.64 -7.34 10.54
CA GLY A 161 -12.91 -6.66 10.84
C GLY A 161 -12.74 -5.58 11.92
N PRO A 162 -13.81 -5.20 12.63
CA PRO A 162 -13.81 -4.03 13.53
C PRO A 162 -12.86 -4.20 14.70
N LEU A 163 -12.15 -3.11 15.01
CA LEU A 163 -11.25 -3.04 16.13
C LEU A 163 -12.05 -2.98 17.44
N ILE A 164 -11.72 -3.89 18.35
CA ILE A 164 -12.13 -3.81 19.76
C ILE A 164 -11.30 -2.71 20.41
N SER A 165 -11.90 -1.68 20.98
CA SER A 165 -11.13 -0.53 21.47
C SER A 165 -11.51 -0.09 22.88
N THR A 166 -10.54 0.40 23.63
CA THR A 166 -10.75 1.10 24.92
C THR A 166 -11.13 2.57 24.71
N TYR A 167 -11.02 3.07 23.48
CA TYR A 167 -11.27 4.46 23.11
C TYR A 167 -12.08 4.57 21.80
N LEU A 168 -13.00 5.54 21.73
CA LEU A 168 -13.68 5.88 20.48
C LEU A 168 -13.18 7.24 20.00
N PRO A 169 -12.45 7.31 18.87
CA PRO A 169 -12.13 8.58 18.24
C PRO A 169 -13.40 9.26 17.71
N PRO A 170 -13.43 10.60 17.71
CA PRO A 170 -14.58 11.34 17.21
C PRO A 170 -14.68 11.25 15.67
N ASN A 171 -15.85 11.58 15.13
CA ASN A 171 -16.07 11.85 13.70
C ASN A 171 -15.89 10.69 12.71
N LEU A 172 -15.72 9.45 13.18
CA LEU A 172 -15.74 8.26 12.31
C LEU A 172 -17.17 7.80 11.98
N ASP A 173 -17.28 6.85 11.04
CA ASP A 173 -18.55 6.22 10.64
C ASP A 173 -19.24 5.62 11.87
N LYS A 174 -20.54 5.91 12.01
CA LYS A 174 -21.39 5.41 13.10
C LYS A 174 -22.26 4.23 12.70
N THR A 175 -22.43 4.01 11.40
CA THR A 175 -23.30 2.98 10.81
C THR A 175 -22.56 1.67 10.67
N ASP A 176 -21.36 1.70 10.09
CA ASP A 176 -20.44 0.57 9.99
C ASP A 176 -19.08 0.99 10.58
N PRO A 177 -18.99 1.16 11.91
CA PRO A 177 -17.80 1.73 12.55
C PRO A 177 -16.60 0.81 12.40
N PRO A 178 -15.44 1.31 11.94
CA PRO A 178 -14.21 0.52 11.93
C PRO A 178 -13.70 0.22 13.34
N ILE A 179 -14.02 1.09 14.30
CA ILE A 179 -13.55 1.03 15.69
C ILE A 179 -14.76 1.02 16.61
N ILE A 180 -14.86 0.02 17.47
CA ILE A 180 -15.97 -0.13 18.43
C ILE A 180 -15.42 -0.04 19.83
N LYS A 181 -15.85 0.99 20.58
CA LYS A 181 -15.47 1.15 21.97
C LYS A 181 -16.21 0.16 22.86
N ILE A 182 -15.45 -0.48 23.74
CA ILE A 182 -15.89 -1.46 24.72
C ILE A 182 -15.56 -0.95 26.12
N ASN A 183 -16.46 -1.18 27.09
CA ASN A 183 -16.30 -0.72 28.46
C ASN A 183 -16.17 -1.87 29.47
N THR A 184 -16.50 -3.11 29.08
CA THR A 184 -16.47 -4.27 29.97
C THR A 184 -15.81 -5.49 29.31
N PRO A 185 -15.23 -6.41 30.10
CA PRO A 185 -14.75 -7.71 29.62
C PRO A 185 -15.81 -8.50 28.83
N GLU A 186 -17.06 -8.51 29.30
CA GLU A 186 -18.16 -9.23 28.66
C GLU A 186 -18.49 -8.64 27.29
N GLU A 187 -18.56 -7.31 27.16
CA GLU A 187 -18.75 -6.64 25.86
C GLU A 187 -17.61 -6.97 24.88
N ALA A 188 -16.37 -7.11 25.36
CA ALA A 188 -15.23 -7.53 24.54
C ALA A 188 -15.44 -8.95 24.00
N ARG A 189 -15.85 -9.91 24.85
CA ARG A 189 -16.16 -11.28 24.41
C ARG A 189 -17.29 -11.30 23.39
N GLU A 190 -18.36 -10.54 23.65
CA GLU A 190 -19.51 -10.48 22.74
C GLU A 190 -19.15 -9.88 21.38
N LEU A 191 -18.24 -8.89 21.34
CA LEU A 191 -17.77 -8.34 20.06
C LEU A 191 -16.88 -9.34 19.29
N VAL A 192 -16.06 -10.15 19.97
CA VAL A 192 -15.35 -11.27 19.33
C VAL A 192 -16.37 -12.25 18.73
N LYS A 193 -17.35 -12.69 19.54
CA LYS A 193 -18.39 -13.64 19.08
C LYS A 193 -19.19 -13.11 17.90
N LYS A 194 -19.50 -11.81 17.89
CA LYS A 194 -20.21 -11.15 16.78
C LYS A 194 -19.43 -11.18 15.46
N GLN A 195 -18.10 -11.24 15.52
CA GLN A 195 -17.24 -11.33 14.33
C GLN A 195 -17.16 -12.76 13.77
N LEU A 196 -17.30 -13.79 14.60
CA LEU A 196 -17.14 -15.20 14.21
C LEU A 196 -17.96 -15.66 12.98
N PRO A 197 -19.22 -15.25 12.77
CA PRO A 197 -19.99 -15.65 11.59
C PRO A 197 -19.34 -15.23 10.27
N TYR A 198 -18.50 -14.20 10.29
CA TYR A 198 -17.77 -13.68 9.12
C TYR A 198 -16.41 -14.38 8.91
N LYS A 199 -16.05 -15.31 9.80
CA LYS A 199 -14.79 -16.08 9.77
C LYS A 199 -13.57 -15.16 9.72
N PRO A 200 -13.33 -14.31 10.73
CA PRO A 200 -12.16 -13.43 10.76
C PRO A 200 -10.88 -14.23 10.63
N ASP A 201 -9.86 -13.67 9.97
CA ASP A 201 -8.54 -14.32 9.89
C ASP A 201 -7.78 -14.20 11.22
N PHE A 202 -8.01 -13.11 11.96
CA PHE A 202 -7.49 -12.81 13.30
C PHE A 202 -8.32 -11.65 13.91
N ILE A 203 -8.12 -11.31 15.18
CA ILE A 203 -8.85 -10.23 15.88
C ILE A 203 -7.91 -9.05 16.15
N LYS A 204 -8.45 -7.83 16.11
CA LYS A 204 -7.71 -6.60 16.39
C LYS A 204 -8.20 -5.92 17.66
N ILE A 205 -7.27 -5.56 18.53
CA ILE A 205 -7.49 -4.68 19.69
C ILE A 205 -6.75 -3.36 19.48
N TRP A 206 -7.44 -2.25 19.71
CA TRP A 206 -6.86 -0.92 19.83
C TRP A 206 -6.79 -0.51 21.30
N TYR A 207 -5.63 -0.73 21.90
CA TYR A 207 -5.42 -0.54 23.33
C TYR A 207 -4.84 0.86 23.58
N ILE A 208 -5.74 1.83 23.75
CA ILE A 208 -5.40 3.22 24.04
C ILE A 208 -5.55 3.49 25.54
N VAL A 209 -4.52 4.07 26.15
CA VAL A 209 -4.54 4.53 27.54
C VAL A 209 -4.73 6.05 27.55
N LEU A 210 -5.85 6.52 28.07
CA LEU A 210 -6.14 7.96 28.10
C LEU A 210 -5.36 8.68 29.21
N PRO A 211 -5.07 9.99 29.07
CA PRO A 211 -4.46 10.77 30.15
C PRO A 211 -5.23 10.61 31.47
N GLY A 212 -4.51 10.24 32.54
CA GLY A 212 -5.09 10.00 33.87
C GLY A 212 -5.62 8.58 34.10
N GLN A 213 -5.55 7.69 33.10
CA GLN A 213 -5.78 6.24 33.27
C GLN A 213 -4.44 5.50 33.37
N THR A 214 -4.44 4.34 34.04
CA THR A 214 -3.34 3.39 33.95
C THR A 214 -3.69 2.29 32.95
N ALA A 215 -2.69 1.70 32.30
CA ALA A 215 -2.92 0.60 31.37
C ALA A 215 -3.65 -0.56 32.06
N GLU A 216 -3.26 -0.91 33.29
CA GLU A 216 -3.87 -1.99 34.09
C GLU A 216 -5.37 -1.80 34.30
N SER A 217 -5.85 -0.56 34.36
CA SER A 217 -7.27 -0.27 34.61
C SER A 217 -8.20 -0.80 33.50
N THR A 218 -7.71 -0.90 32.27
CA THR A 218 -8.47 -1.38 31.10
C THR A 218 -7.94 -2.72 30.56
N LEU A 219 -6.87 -3.26 31.15
CA LEU A 219 -6.32 -4.59 30.82
C LEU A 219 -7.35 -5.73 30.88
N PRO A 220 -8.31 -5.77 31.83
CA PRO A 220 -9.32 -6.84 31.84
C PRO A 220 -10.16 -6.92 30.56
N ILE A 221 -10.40 -5.80 29.87
CA ILE A 221 -11.11 -5.76 28.59
C ILE A 221 -10.25 -6.43 27.50
N VAL A 222 -8.96 -6.08 27.47
CA VAL A 222 -7.98 -6.60 26.50
C VAL A 222 -7.78 -8.11 26.70
N GLN A 223 -7.58 -8.55 27.96
CA GLN A 223 -7.43 -9.97 28.28
C GLN A 223 -8.67 -10.78 27.89
N ALA A 224 -9.87 -10.27 28.14
CA ALA A 224 -11.10 -10.98 27.79
C ALA A 224 -11.27 -11.16 26.28
N ALA A 225 -10.91 -10.16 25.48
CA ALA A 225 -10.88 -10.29 24.01
C ALA A 225 -9.83 -11.30 23.54
N ILE A 226 -8.64 -11.31 24.16
CA ILE A 226 -7.58 -12.28 23.86
C ILE A 226 -8.05 -13.70 24.17
N ASP A 227 -8.54 -13.94 25.39
CA ASP A 227 -9.00 -15.26 25.83
C ASP A 227 -10.11 -15.82 24.92
N GLU A 228 -11.09 -14.98 24.57
CA GLU A 228 -12.20 -15.38 23.69
C GLU A 228 -11.71 -15.70 22.27
N SER A 229 -10.76 -14.91 21.76
CA SER A 229 -10.18 -15.14 20.44
C SER A 229 -9.40 -16.45 20.40
N HIS A 230 -8.56 -16.70 21.42
CA HIS A 230 -7.77 -17.93 21.56
C HIS A 230 -8.65 -19.17 21.75
N ALA A 231 -9.76 -19.06 22.49
CA ALA A 231 -10.74 -20.14 22.63
C ALA A 231 -11.35 -20.57 21.27
N HIS A 232 -11.29 -19.68 20.28
CA HIS A 232 -11.75 -19.91 18.91
C HIS A 232 -10.61 -20.12 17.91
N GLY A 233 -9.37 -20.26 18.38
CA GLY A 233 -8.19 -20.51 17.55
C GLY A 233 -7.73 -19.31 16.71
N LEU A 234 -8.15 -18.09 17.07
CA LEU A 234 -7.81 -16.86 16.37
C LEU A 234 -6.64 -16.15 17.04
N LYS A 235 -5.66 -15.71 16.25
CA LYS A 235 -4.59 -14.81 16.73
C LYS A 235 -5.13 -13.41 17.03
N VAL A 236 -4.43 -12.67 17.88
CA VAL A 236 -4.80 -11.29 18.24
C VAL A 236 -3.67 -10.30 17.95
N ALA A 237 -3.98 -9.29 17.13
CA ALA A 237 -3.14 -8.12 16.93
C ALA A 237 -3.53 -7.00 17.90
N VAL A 238 -2.54 -6.36 18.52
CA VAL A 238 -2.76 -5.29 19.50
C VAL A 238 -1.96 -4.06 19.08
N HIS A 239 -2.63 -2.92 18.97
CA HIS A 239 -1.97 -1.61 18.95
C HIS A 239 -1.72 -1.21 20.40
N ALA A 240 -0.46 -0.99 20.76
CA ALA A 240 -0.01 -0.49 22.05
C ALA A 240 1.35 0.20 21.86
N THR A 241 1.35 1.52 21.71
CA THR A 241 2.55 2.31 21.36
C THR A 241 3.36 2.74 22.58
N GLU A 242 2.79 2.71 23.78
CA GLU A 242 3.54 2.92 25.02
C GLU A 242 4.13 1.61 25.55
N TYR A 243 5.36 1.67 26.08
CA TYR A 243 6.11 0.51 26.53
C TYR A 243 5.36 -0.33 27.57
N GLU A 244 4.78 0.31 28.59
CA GLU A 244 4.06 -0.42 29.65
C GLU A 244 2.77 -1.06 29.12
N THR A 245 2.03 -0.36 28.24
CA THR A 245 0.85 -0.90 27.55
C THR A 245 1.22 -2.11 26.70
N ALA A 246 2.30 -2.02 25.92
CA ALA A 246 2.80 -3.09 25.06
C ALA A 246 3.23 -4.31 25.89
N LYS A 247 3.98 -4.10 26.98
CA LYS A 247 4.41 -5.15 27.89
C LYS A 247 3.23 -5.90 28.51
N LEU A 248 2.20 -5.18 28.94
CA LEU A 248 0.98 -5.79 29.47
C LEU A 248 0.23 -6.59 28.40
N ALA A 249 0.05 -6.04 27.21
CA ALA A 249 -0.61 -6.72 26.10
C ALA A 249 0.10 -8.03 25.70
N VAL A 250 1.43 -8.00 25.59
CA VAL A 250 2.23 -9.19 25.27
C VAL A 250 2.20 -10.21 26.41
N THR A 251 2.24 -9.75 27.66
CA THR A 251 2.08 -10.63 28.82
C THR A 251 0.73 -11.35 28.81
N ALA A 252 -0.33 -10.60 28.48
CA ALA A 252 -1.72 -11.06 28.36
C ALA A 252 -1.95 -12.06 27.21
N GLY A 253 -1.03 -12.13 26.23
CA GLY A 253 -1.10 -13.10 25.14
C GLY A 253 -1.31 -12.50 23.75
N ALA A 254 -0.99 -11.22 23.53
CA ALA A 254 -0.96 -10.66 22.19
C ALA A 254 0.00 -11.45 21.28
N ASP A 255 -0.53 -11.96 20.17
CA ASP A 255 0.23 -12.71 19.17
C ASP A 255 1.00 -11.78 18.23
N ILE A 256 0.46 -10.59 17.97
CA ILE A 256 1.03 -9.59 17.08
C ILE A 256 1.00 -8.24 17.79
N LEU A 257 2.17 -7.63 17.97
CA LEU A 257 2.31 -6.24 18.39
C LEU A 257 2.50 -5.40 17.14
N VAL A 258 1.55 -4.51 16.85
CA VAL A 258 1.68 -3.56 15.74
C VAL A 258 2.06 -2.18 16.23
N HIS A 259 2.76 -1.49 15.34
CA HIS A 259 3.50 -0.26 15.56
C HIS A 259 4.61 -0.43 16.59
N SER A 260 5.76 0.17 16.29
CA SER A 260 6.84 0.21 17.28
C SER A 260 6.42 1.03 18.49
N VAL A 261 6.89 0.61 19.67
CA VAL A 261 6.86 1.45 20.86
C VAL A 261 7.65 2.73 20.59
N ASP A 262 7.10 3.88 20.97
CA ASP A 262 7.65 5.21 20.64
C ASP A 262 7.94 6.11 21.84
N ASP A 263 7.68 5.66 23.07
CA ASP A 263 7.92 6.38 24.31
C ASP A 263 9.17 5.87 25.10
N LYS A 264 9.59 4.63 24.88
CA LYS A 264 10.79 4.04 25.50
C LYS A 264 11.54 3.06 24.59
N VAL A 265 12.85 2.97 24.79
CA VAL A 265 13.70 1.94 24.15
C VAL A 265 13.37 0.55 24.71
N LEU A 266 13.29 -0.46 23.85
CA LEU A 266 13.07 -1.86 24.26
C LEU A 266 14.30 -2.37 25.02
N ASP A 267 14.13 -2.66 26.31
CA ASP A 267 15.16 -3.30 27.13
C ASP A 267 15.20 -4.81 26.93
N SER A 268 16.22 -5.47 27.50
CA SER A 268 16.41 -6.92 27.37
C SER A 268 15.21 -7.72 27.86
N GLY A 269 14.53 -7.26 28.93
CA GLY A 269 13.35 -7.91 29.47
C GLY A 269 12.17 -7.89 28.50
N MET A 270 11.92 -6.77 27.83
CA MET A 270 10.88 -6.69 26.80
C MET A 270 11.21 -7.55 25.57
N LEU A 271 12.48 -7.54 25.13
CA LEU A 271 12.92 -8.37 24.00
C LEU A 271 12.80 -9.88 24.31
N GLU A 272 13.19 -10.30 25.52
CA GLU A 272 13.01 -11.67 25.99
C GLU A 272 11.53 -12.05 26.06
N LEU A 273 10.68 -11.14 26.54
CA LEU A 273 9.23 -11.35 26.61
C LEU A 273 8.63 -11.57 25.20
N LEU A 274 8.95 -10.71 24.23
CA LEU A 274 8.49 -10.83 22.84
C LEU A 274 8.89 -12.19 22.24
N LYS A 275 10.14 -12.62 22.44
CA LYS A 275 10.62 -13.92 21.96
C LYS A 275 9.94 -15.08 22.65
N ALA A 276 9.83 -15.05 23.98
CA ALA A 276 9.24 -16.12 24.77
C ALA A 276 7.76 -16.35 24.40
N LYS A 277 7.04 -15.25 24.12
CA LYS A 277 5.65 -15.27 23.66
C LYS A 277 5.52 -15.52 22.16
N LYS A 278 6.62 -15.54 21.41
CA LYS A 278 6.66 -15.64 19.94
C LYS A 278 5.79 -14.56 19.27
N THR A 279 5.76 -13.37 19.88
CA THR A 279 4.99 -12.23 19.38
C THR A 279 5.62 -11.72 18.09
N VAL A 280 4.79 -11.53 17.08
CA VAL A 280 5.15 -10.87 15.81
C VAL A 280 5.28 -9.38 16.05
N TYR A 281 6.32 -8.75 15.50
CA TYR A 281 6.55 -7.31 15.63
C TYR A 281 6.41 -6.62 14.28
N ILE A 282 5.45 -5.71 14.14
CA ILE A 282 5.21 -4.92 12.92
C ILE A 282 5.50 -3.44 13.22
N PRO A 283 6.54 -2.82 12.62
CA PRO A 283 7.07 -1.56 13.12
C PRO A 283 6.32 -0.29 12.67
N THR A 284 5.77 -0.25 11.44
CA THR A 284 5.06 0.89 10.82
C THR A 284 5.78 2.24 11.03
N LEU A 285 7.03 2.32 10.58
CA LEU A 285 7.97 3.40 10.91
C LEU A 285 7.57 4.77 10.36
N ILE A 286 6.86 4.81 9.24
CA ILE A 286 6.66 6.04 8.46
C ILE A 286 5.42 6.86 8.83
N VAL A 287 4.44 6.27 9.54
CA VAL A 287 3.12 6.87 9.78
C VAL A 287 3.22 8.21 10.49
N SER A 288 3.87 8.25 11.65
CA SER A 288 4.00 9.48 12.45
C SER A 288 4.73 10.60 11.71
N GLU A 289 5.72 10.26 10.87
CA GLU A 289 6.41 11.24 10.06
C GLU A 289 5.52 11.78 8.93
N ASN A 290 4.75 10.91 8.27
CA ASN A 290 3.83 11.26 7.19
C ASN A 290 2.72 12.23 7.66
N TYR A 291 2.14 12.00 8.85
CA TYR A 291 1.22 12.96 9.48
C TYR A 291 1.89 14.33 9.68
N ARG A 292 3.10 14.35 10.28
CA ARG A 292 3.82 15.60 10.55
C ARG A 292 4.12 16.34 9.25
N ARG A 293 4.64 15.67 8.23
CA ARG A 293 4.94 16.23 6.90
C ARG A 293 3.71 16.82 6.23
N THR A 294 2.57 16.13 6.32
CA THR A 294 1.30 16.63 5.79
C THR A 294 0.86 17.87 6.55
N PHE A 295 0.82 17.83 7.88
CA PHE A 295 0.35 18.97 8.66
C PHE A 295 1.27 20.19 8.58
N THR A 296 2.58 19.99 8.39
CA THR A 296 3.53 21.09 8.15
C THR A 296 3.67 21.47 6.68
N GLN A 297 3.04 20.73 5.76
CA GLN A 297 3.17 20.93 4.31
C GLN A 297 4.64 20.91 3.86
N GLN A 298 5.35 19.84 4.24
CA GLN A 298 6.77 19.59 3.97
C GLN A 298 6.97 18.15 3.47
N PHE A 299 6.73 17.96 2.18
CA PHE A 299 6.76 16.64 1.53
C PHE A 299 8.14 16.23 1.05
N ASN A 300 8.29 14.93 0.81
CA ASN A 300 9.46 14.27 0.24
C ASN A 300 9.03 13.18 -0.76
N PHE A 301 8.00 13.49 -1.58
CA PHE A 301 7.50 12.56 -2.59
C PHE A 301 8.62 12.12 -3.53
N THR A 302 8.61 10.84 -3.89
CA THR A 302 9.56 10.20 -4.77
C THR A 302 8.93 9.92 -6.13
N ALA A 303 9.77 9.61 -7.13
CA ALA A 303 9.28 9.14 -8.42
C ALA A 303 8.43 7.86 -8.29
N HIS A 304 8.70 7.03 -7.29
CA HIS A 304 7.91 5.83 -6.98
C HIS A 304 6.50 6.21 -6.51
N ASP A 305 6.36 7.22 -5.65
CA ASP A 305 5.07 7.72 -5.20
C ASP A 305 4.23 8.24 -6.38
N PHE A 306 4.81 9.08 -7.24
CA PHE A 306 4.09 9.60 -8.42
C PHE A 306 3.69 8.51 -9.43
N THR A 307 4.39 7.36 -9.43
CA THR A 307 4.12 6.25 -10.33
C THR A 307 3.03 5.33 -9.80
N TYR A 308 3.09 4.96 -8.52
CA TYR A 308 2.29 3.86 -7.99
C TYR A 308 1.20 4.30 -7.01
N ALA A 309 1.32 5.46 -6.36
CA ALA A 309 0.26 5.95 -5.49
C ALA A 309 -0.95 6.40 -6.30
N ASP A 310 -2.13 6.36 -5.69
CA ASP A 310 -3.30 6.96 -6.30
C ASP A 310 -3.06 8.46 -6.52
N PRO A 311 -3.11 8.96 -7.78
CA PRO A 311 -2.74 10.33 -8.06
C PRO A 311 -3.76 11.32 -7.50
N PHE A 312 -5.03 10.95 -7.34
CA PHE A 312 -5.99 11.84 -6.70
C PHE A 312 -5.67 11.99 -5.20
N MET A 313 -5.47 10.88 -4.49
CA MET A 313 -5.16 10.89 -3.05
C MET A 313 -3.82 11.54 -2.73
N LEU A 314 -2.77 11.27 -3.53
CA LEU A 314 -1.48 11.97 -3.43
C LEU A 314 -1.67 13.48 -3.57
N GLY A 315 -2.51 13.91 -4.53
CA GLY A 315 -2.83 15.32 -4.76
C GLY A 315 -3.44 16.00 -3.54
N THR A 316 -4.41 15.35 -2.89
CA THR A 316 -5.13 15.92 -1.73
C THR A 316 -4.22 16.35 -0.58
N LEU A 317 -3.04 15.73 -0.43
CA LEU A 317 -2.10 16.03 0.64
C LEU A 317 -1.60 17.49 0.60
N MET A 318 -1.52 18.07 -0.60
CA MET A 318 -1.07 19.44 -0.83
C MET A 318 -2.18 20.49 -0.66
N ASP A 319 -3.43 20.07 -0.43
CA ASP A 319 -4.57 20.99 -0.34
C ASP A 319 -4.58 21.78 0.98
N LEU A 320 -4.02 21.22 2.06
CA LEU A 320 -4.13 21.77 3.41
C LEU A 320 -3.63 23.22 3.52
N LYS A 321 -2.55 23.58 2.80
CA LYS A 321 -2.03 24.96 2.76
C LYS A 321 -3.03 25.97 2.16
N HIS A 322 -3.99 25.48 1.39
CA HIS A 322 -4.94 26.27 0.59
C HIS A 322 -6.38 26.20 1.13
N ILE A 323 -6.61 25.44 2.20
CA ILE A 323 -7.89 25.40 2.92
C ILE A 323 -7.97 26.61 3.87
N PRO A 324 -9.02 27.46 3.81
CA PRO A 324 -9.17 28.59 4.72
C PRO A 324 -9.47 28.14 6.17
N ALA A 325 -9.38 29.10 7.11
CA ALA A 325 -9.61 28.92 8.54
C ALA A 325 -10.84 28.03 8.90
N PRO A 326 -10.79 27.26 10.00
CA PRO A 326 -9.90 27.41 11.17
C PRO A 326 -8.59 26.61 11.10
N VAL A 327 -8.31 25.95 9.98
CA VAL A 327 -7.09 25.13 9.85
C VAL A 327 -5.93 26.01 9.39
N ASP A 328 -4.87 26.07 10.19
CA ASP A 328 -3.64 26.80 9.84
C ASP A 328 -2.42 25.88 9.99
N TYR A 329 -1.87 25.46 8.85
CA TYR A 329 -0.65 24.65 8.78
C TYR A 329 0.56 25.35 9.43
N LYS A 330 0.55 26.69 9.54
CA LYS A 330 1.63 27.44 10.23
C LYS A 330 1.64 27.16 11.73
N VAL A 331 0.47 26.94 12.34
CA VAL A 331 0.38 26.50 13.75
C VAL A 331 0.93 25.08 13.88
N ALA A 332 0.66 24.20 12.91
CA ALA A 332 1.28 22.87 12.90
C ALA A 332 2.81 22.94 12.80
N ARG A 333 3.37 23.90 12.04
CA ARG A 333 4.84 24.12 11.95
C ARG A 333 5.48 24.62 13.25
N THR A 334 4.74 25.27 14.14
CA THR A 334 5.27 25.64 15.46
C THR A 334 5.22 24.49 16.45
N LYS A 335 4.25 23.57 16.28
CA LYS A 335 4.04 22.41 17.16
C LYS A 335 4.87 21.19 16.77
N TYR A 336 5.03 20.94 15.47
CA TYR A 336 5.66 19.74 14.95
C TYR A 336 6.95 20.08 14.22
N ARG A 337 7.98 19.28 14.49
CA ARG A 337 9.22 19.28 13.72
C ARG A 337 9.23 18.04 12.84
N VAL A 338 9.40 18.22 11.54
CA VAL A 338 9.71 17.13 10.62
C VAL A 338 11.19 16.75 10.83
N PRO A 339 11.48 15.52 11.31
CA PRO A 339 12.86 15.09 11.52
C PRO A 339 13.65 15.13 10.22
N SER A 340 14.92 15.49 10.30
CA SER A 340 15.82 15.54 9.14
C SER A 340 16.58 14.22 8.94
N SER A 341 15.96 13.07 9.21
CA SER A 341 16.55 11.70 9.23
C SER A 341 17.34 11.24 10.47
N LYS A 342 17.33 11.97 11.59
CA LYS A 342 18.04 11.55 12.82
C LYS A 342 17.30 10.43 13.56
N ASP A 343 18.04 9.40 13.98
CA ASP A 343 17.67 8.24 14.82
C ASP A 343 16.38 8.44 15.61
N SER A 344 15.28 7.84 15.13
CA SER A 344 14.05 7.74 15.91
C SER A 344 14.13 6.54 16.85
N MET A 345 13.46 6.63 17.99
CA MET A 345 13.38 5.52 18.95
C MET A 345 12.80 4.26 18.33
N MET A 346 11.85 4.39 17.40
CA MET A 346 11.25 3.27 16.67
C MET A 346 12.28 2.55 15.78
N LEU A 347 13.22 3.28 15.15
CA LEU A 347 14.32 2.67 14.38
C LEU A 347 15.23 1.85 15.29
N VAL A 348 15.61 2.40 16.44
CA VAL A 348 16.42 1.70 17.45
C VAL A 348 15.70 0.44 17.95
N ASN A 349 14.41 0.56 18.26
CA ASN A 349 13.58 -0.54 18.75
C ASN A 349 13.43 -1.67 17.73
N LEU A 350 13.24 -1.32 16.45
CA LEU A 350 13.21 -2.30 15.37
C LEU A 350 14.53 -3.08 15.29
N LYS A 351 15.68 -2.40 15.32
CA LYS A 351 16.98 -3.06 15.23
C LYS A 351 17.22 -3.99 16.42
N LEU A 352 16.87 -3.55 17.62
CA LEU A 352 16.98 -4.37 18.83
C LEU A 352 16.08 -5.61 18.78
N ALA A 353 14.85 -5.47 18.26
CA ALA A 353 13.93 -6.59 18.07
C ALA A 353 14.49 -7.62 17.08
N GLU A 354 15.00 -7.17 15.93
CA GLU A 354 15.62 -8.05 14.93
C GLU A 354 16.86 -8.76 15.50
N ASP A 355 17.77 -8.02 16.15
CA ASP A 355 19.00 -8.59 16.74
C ASP A 355 18.71 -9.60 17.85
N ALA A 356 17.63 -9.37 18.60
CA ALA A 356 17.18 -10.32 19.60
C ALA A 356 16.60 -11.59 18.95
N GLY A 357 16.20 -11.57 17.68
CA GLY A 357 15.53 -12.67 16.99
C GLY A 357 14.02 -12.72 17.26
N VAL A 358 13.40 -11.56 17.53
CA VAL A 358 11.94 -11.39 17.47
C VAL A 358 11.51 -11.54 16.01
N LEU A 359 10.32 -12.12 15.75
CA LEU A 359 9.83 -12.28 14.39
C LEU A 359 9.31 -10.93 13.86
N VAL A 360 10.19 -10.20 13.16
CA VAL A 360 9.85 -8.92 12.51
C VAL A 360 9.14 -9.17 11.18
N VAL A 361 8.08 -8.41 10.95
CA VAL A 361 7.27 -8.42 9.72
C VAL A 361 7.05 -6.99 9.25
N SER A 362 7.23 -6.73 7.95
CA SER A 362 6.99 -5.40 7.37
C SER A 362 5.51 -5.09 7.23
N GLY A 363 5.10 -3.88 7.58
CA GLY A 363 3.74 -3.39 7.37
C GLY A 363 3.72 -1.87 7.43
N THR A 364 2.89 -1.24 6.60
CA THR A 364 2.93 0.22 6.39
C THR A 364 1.97 1.01 7.27
N ASP A 365 0.88 0.38 7.69
CA ASP A 365 -0.34 1.05 8.15
C ASP A 365 -0.99 1.93 7.05
N ALA A 366 -0.86 1.50 5.78
CA ALA A 366 -1.36 2.26 4.63
C ALA A 366 -2.86 2.48 4.69
N GLY A 367 -3.27 3.68 4.25
CA GLY A 367 -4.60 4.24 4.44
C GLY A 367 -4.57 5.47 5.37
N ASN A 368 -3.64 5.50 6.32
CA ASN A 368 -3.39 6.69 7.13
C ASN A 368 -2.92 7.90 6.30
N ILE A 369 -3.13 9.12 6.81
CA ILE A 369 -2.75 10.36 6.10
C ILE A 369 -1.30 10.28 5.61
N ALA A 370 -1.12 10.42 4.29
CA ALA A 370 0.13 10.34 3.54
C ALA A 370 0.88 9.00 3.58
N THR A 371 0.34 7.97 4.22
CA THR A 371 0.77 6.58 4.02
C THR A 371 -0.11 5.96 2.94
N LEU A 372 0.25 6.23 1.69
CA LEU A 372 -0.48 5.85 0.50
C LEU A 372 -0.34 4.35 0.24
N HIS A 373 -1.45 3.70 -0.09
CA HIS A 373 -1.45 2.29 -0.42
C HIS A 373 -0.51 1.93 -1.56
N ALA A 374 0.08 0.74 -1.47
CA ALA A 374 1.11 0.19 -2.34
C ALA A 374 2.43 0.99 -2.33
N ALA A 375 2.42 2.26 -2.74
CA ALA A 375 3.62 3.07 -2.92
C ALA A 375 4.43 3.27 -1.63
N SER A 376 3.75 3.46 -0.48
CA SER A 376 4.45 3.66 0.80
C SER A 376 5.16 2.42 1.32
N PHE A 377 4.92 1.24 0.75
CA PHE A 377 5.61 0.01 1.16
C PHE A 377 7.11 0.10 0.93
N LEU A 378 7.55 0.62 -0.21
CA LEU A 378 8.98 0.83 -0.48
C LEU A 378 9.62 1.76 0.57
N THR A 379 8.94 2.85 0.92
CA THR A 379 9.41 3.81 1.92
C THR A 379 9.53 3.16 3.31
N GLU A 380 8.61 2.29 3.69
CA GLU A 380 8.71 1.49 4.92
C GLU A 380 9.94 0.56 4.88
N LEU A 381 10.18 -0.15 3.77
CA LEU A 381 11.35 -1.02 3.62
C LEU A 381 12.67 -0.23 3.70
N LEU A 382 12.72 0.96 3.11
CA LEU A 382 13.88 1.86 3.20
C LEU A 382 14.07 2.40 4.62
N ALA A 383 12.98 2.66 5.36
CA ALA A 383 13.07 3.01 6.79
C ALA A 383 13.57 1.83 7.64
N MET A 384 13.18 0.59 7.31
CA MET A 384 13.74 -0.61 7.95
C MET A 384 15.25 -0.75 7.65
N GLN A 385 15.68 -0.45 6.42
CA GLN A 385 17.11 -0.41 6.08
C GLN A 385 17.84 0.68 6.85
N GLN A 386 17.24 1.86 7.00
CA GLN A 386 17.78 2.96 7.81
C GLN A 386 17.92 2.58 9.30
N ALA A 387 17.02 1.74 9.83
CA ALA A 387 17.15 1.17 11.17
C ALA A 387 18.35 0.21 11.31
N GLY A 388 18.99 -0.19 10.21
CA GLY A 388 20.17 -1.05 10.18
C GLY A 388 19.87 -2.51 9.87
N LEU A 389 18.65 -2.85 9.42
CA LEU A 389 18.38 -4.19 8.89
C LEU A 389 19.11 -4.36 7.56
N SER A 390 19.67 -5.55 7.36
CA SER A 390 20.20 -6.01 6.08
C SER A 390 19.09 -6.26 5.07
N ASN A 391 19.44 -6.22 3.78
CA ASN A 391 18.47 -6.51 2.71
C ASN A 391 17.86 -7.91 2.85
N TRP A 392 18.58 -8.90 3.39
CA TRP A 392 18.03 -10.23 3.66
C TRP A 392 16.96 -10.22 4.74
N GLU A 393 17.18 -9.48 5.83
CA GLU A 393 16.20 -9.35 6.92
C GLU A 393 14.93 -8.65 6.41
N ILE A 394 15.07 -7.59 5.60
CA ILE A 394 13.95 -6.88 4.98
C ILE A 394 13.18 -7.75 3.97
N ILE A 395 13.89 -8.47 3.09
CA ILE A 395 13.26 -9.38 2.13
C ILE A 395 12.48 -10.47 2.87
N ARG A 396 13.04 -11.02 3.96
CA ARG A 396 12.37 -12.05 4.77
C ARG A 396 11.18 -11.50 5.55
N SER A 397 11.30 -10.30 6.14
CA SER A 397 10.21 -9.61 6.85
C SER A 397 8.99 -9.42 5.95
N SER A 398 9.23 -9.17 4.65
CA SER A 398 8.22 -8.93 3.61
C SER A 398 7.72 -10.17 2.90
N THR A 399 8.22 -11.37 3.27
CA THR A 399 7.86 -12.63 2.59
C THR A 399 7.61 -13.76 3.60
N ILE A 400 8.64 -14.55 3.92
CA ILE A 400 8.49 -15.76 4.73
C ILE A 400 8.16 -15.46 6.19
N ASN A 401 8.67 -14.36 6.75
CA ASN A 401 8.33 -13.99 8.13
C ASN A 401 6.87 -13.53 8.21
N ALA A 402 6.36 -12.78 7.23
CA ALA A 402 4.95 -12.43 7.16
C ALA A 402 4.08 -13.68 7.13
N ALA A 403 4.38 -14.63 6.23
CA ALA A 403 3.63 -15.88 6.15
C ALA A 403 3.67 -16.67 7.49
N LYS A 404 4.83 -16.74 8.16
CA LYS A 404 4.97 -17.40 9.48
C LYS A 404 4.20 -16.66 10.58
N GLY A 405 4.31 -15.33 10.61
CA GLY A 405 3.69 -14.47 11.61
C GLY A 405 2.17 -14.63 11.63
N PHE A 406 1.57 -14.87 10.47
CA PHE A 406 0.13 -15.09 10.33
C PHE A 406 -0.28 -16.57 10.21
N GLY A 407 0.68 -17.52 10.30
CA GLY A 407 0.39 -18.97 10.28
C GLY A 407 -0.04 -19.50 8.91
N LYS A 408 0.47 -18.88 7.84
CA LYS A 408 0.14 -19.13 6.43
C LYS A 408 1.35 -19.62 5.62
N ASP A 409 2.48 -19.89 6.29
CA ASP A 409 3.74 -20.32 5.68
C ASP A 409 3.69 -21.72 5.04
N LYS A 410 2.65 -22.51 5.30
CA LYS A 410 2.39 -23.74 4.54
C LYS A 410 2.13 -23.44 3.05
N ASP A 411 1.45 -22.35 2.76
CA ASP A 411 0.98 -22.01 1.41
C ASP A 411 1.72 -20.83 0.79
N TYR A 412 2.30 -19.93 1.59
CA TYR A 412 2.85 -18.65 1.12
C TYR A 412 4.29 -18.38 1.62
N GLY A 413 4.88 -17.30 1.10
CA GLY A 413 6.09 -16.67 1.63
C GLY A 413 7.43 -17.24 1.15
N SER A 414 7.45 -18.30 0.33
CA SER A 414 8.67 -18.83 -0.29
C SER A 414 8.37 -19.56 -1.61
N ILE A 415 9.41 -19.76 -2.43
CA ILE A 415 9.32 -20.51 -3.69
C ILE A 415 9.63 -21.98 -3.42
N GLU A 416 8.61 -22.75 -3.04
CA GLU A 416 8.74 -24.17 -2.68
C GLU A 416 7.59 -25.00 -3.27
N LYS A 417 7.85 -26.29 -3.52
CA LYS A 417 6.83 -27.21 -4.02
C LYS A 417 5.60 -27.23 -3.11
N GLY A 418 4.43 -27.13 -3.71
CA GLY A 418 3.13 -27.16 -3.03
C GLY A 418 2.62 -25.79 -2.60
N LYS A 419 3.46 -24.75 -2.60
CA LYS A 419 3.05 -23.38 -2.27
C LYS A 419 2.35 -22.69 -3.45
N VAL A 420 1.60 -21.64 -3.13
CA VAL A 420 0.98 -20.77 -4.13
C VAL A 420 2.07 -20.07 -4.94
N ALA A 421 1.89 -19.99 -6.25
CA ALA A 421 2.79 -19.32 -7.16
C ALA A 421 2.59 -17.80 -7.12
N ASP A 422 3.08 -17.21 -6.01
CA ASP A 422 3.16 -15.78 -5.76
C ASP A 422 4.63 -15.36 -5.81
N LEU A 423 5.06 -14.77 -6.93
CA LEU A 423 6.45 -14.53 -7.29
C LEU A 423 6.60 -13.16 -7.94
N ILE A 424 7.77 -12.55 -7.82
CA ILE A 424 8.16 -11.37 -8.57
C ILE A 424 9.49 -11.60 -9.28
N LEU A 425 9.61 -11.06 -10.50
CA LEU A 425 10.86 -10.99 -11.25
C LEU A 425 11.39 -9.56 -11.25
N LEU A 426 12.70 -9.42 -11.06
CA LEU A 426 13.41 -8.15 -10.97
C LEU A 426 14.58 -8.14 -11.96
N GLU A 427 14.87 -6.98 -12.55
CA GLU A 427 16.05 -6.80 -13.40
C GLU A 427 17.35 -6.67 -12.58
N LYS A 428 17.24 -6.31 -11.29
CA LYS A 428 18.38 -6.07 -10.39
C LYS A 428 18.29 -6.94 -9.14
N ASP A 429 19.44 -7.16 -8.52
CA ASP A 429 19.59 -7.99 -7.31
C ASP A 429 19.10 -7.23 -6.06
N PRO A 430 17.95 -7.58 -5.46
CA PRO A 430 17.42 -6.89 -4.29
C PRO A 430 18.27 -7.13 -3.04
N VAL A 431 19.12 -8.17 -3.02
CA VAL A 431 20.03 -8.45 -1.92
C VAL A 431 21.19 -7.47 -1.92
N LYS A 432 21.58 -6.93 -3.08
CA LYS A 432 22.62 -5.90 -3.20
C LYS A 432 22.07 -4.50 -3.01
N ASP A 433 20.89 -4.22 -3.55
CA ASP A 433 20.24 -2.92 -3.46
C ASP A 433 18.72 -3.10 -3.34
N ILE A 434 18.17 -2.77 -2.17
CA ILE A 434 16.74 -2.92 -1.90
C ILE A 434 15.87 -2.04 -2.81
N ASN A 435 16.43 -0.98 -3.40
CA ASN A 435 15.73 -0.15 -4.39
C ASN A 435 15.37 -0.92 -5.67
N ALA A 436 15.92 -2.11 -5.89
CA ALA A 436 15.45 -3.00 -6.95
C ALA A 436 13.95 -3.32 -6.84
N LEU A 437 13.36 -3.26 -5.63
CA LEU A 437 11.93 -3.45 -5.41
C LEU A 437 11.06 -2.28 -5.91
N ALA A 438 11.67 -1.15 -6.27
CA ALA A 438 10.94 -0.01 -6.85
C ALA A 438 10.51 -0.23 -8.31
N ASP A 439 11.11 -1.22 -8.99
CA ASP A 439 10.96 -1.47 -10.43
C ASP A 439 10.75 -2.97 -10.70
N ILE A 440 9.51 -3.41 -10.54
CA ILE A 440 9.12 -4.81 -10.73
C ILE A 440 8.96 -5.11 -12.22
N HIS A 441 9.66 -6.11 -12.74
CA HIS A 441 9.55 -6.49 -14.16
C HIS A 441 8.27 -7.32 -14.42
N THR A 442 7.99 -8.29 -13.56
CA THR A 442 6.84 -9.19 -13.70
C THR A 442 6.36 -9.64 -12.35
N VAL A 443 5.05 -9.76 -12.21
CA VAL A 443 4.39 -10.36 -11.05
C VAL A 443 3.68 -11.61 -11.49
N ILE A 444 3.91 -12.71 -10.77
CA ILE A 444 3.14 -13.92 -10.91
C ILE A 444 2.32 -14.03 -9.64
N HIS A 445 0.99 -13.98 -9.75
CA HIS A 445 0.08 -14.12 -8.60
C HIS A 445 -0.92 -15.23 -8.87
N LYS A 446 -1.02 -16.20 -7.94
CA LYS A 446 -1.84 -17.42 -8.12
C LYS A 446 -1.57 -18.08 -9.49
N GLY A 447 -0.30 -18.10 -9.90
CA GLY A 447 0.18 -18.68 -11.16
C GLY A 447 -0.14 -17.87 -12.43
N LYS A 448 -0.81 -16.72 -12.33
CA LYS A 448 -1.08 -15.81 -13.45
C LYS A 448 -0.03 -14.72 -13.55
N THR A 449 0.40 -14.44 -14.78
CA THR A 449 1.40 -13.41 -15.08
C THR A 449 0.74 -12.04 -15.25
N PHE A 450 1.29 -11.04 -14.58
CA PHE A 450 0.92 -9.64 -14.64
C PHE A 450 2.17 -8.79 -14.91
N TYR A 451 1.97 -7.69 -15.63
CA TYR A 451 3.00 -6.69 -15.87
C TYR A 451 2.54 -5.36 -15.27
N PRO A 452 3.34 -4.70 -14.41
CA PRO A 452 2.92 -3.47 -13.72
C PRO A 452 2.33 -2.39 -14.64
N HIS A 453 2.92 -2.18 -15.82
CA HIS A 453 2.43 -1.22 -16.81
C HIS A 453 1.05 -1.55 -17.42
N GLN A 454 0.59 -2.79 -17.31
CA GLN A 454 -0.75 -3.23 -17.76
C GLN A 454 -1.78 -3.16 -16.63
N LEU A 455 -1.33 -3.31 -15.38
CA LEU A 455 -2.16 -3.19 -14.18
C LEU A 455 -2.58 -1.73 -13.95
N LEU A 456 -1.66 -0.80 -14.16
CA LEU A 456 -1.90 0.64 -13.98
C LEU A 456 -1.98 1.33 -15.35
N ALA A 457 -3.13 1.15 -16.02
CA ALA A 457 -3.36 1.77 -17.30
C ALA A 457 -3.30 3.30 -17.19
N VAL A 458 -2.41 3.91 -17.97
CA VAL A 458 -2.24 5.37 -18.01
C VAL A 458 -3.39 5.97 -18.82
N THR A 459 -4.44 6.42 -18.13
CA THR A 459 -5.58 7.10 -18.76
C THR A 459 -5.28 8.58 -19.01
N PRO A 460 -5.99 9.24 -19.95
CA PRO A 460 -5.88 10.68 -20.13
C PRO A 460 -6.09 11.48 -18.84
N GLU A 461 -7.04 11.06 -18.01
CA GLU A 461 -7.33 11.68 -16.71
C GLU A 461 -6.16 11.52 -15.72
N ILE A 462 -5.60 10.32 -15.60
CA ILE A 462 -4.45 10.05 -14.73
C ILE A 462 -3.24 10.90 -15.14
N LEU A 463 -2.95 11.03 -16.44
CA LEU A 463 -1.84 11.84 -16.93
C LEU A 463 -1.96 13.31 -16.53
N VAL A 464 -3.16 13.89 -16.67
CA VAL A 464 -3.40 15.28 -16.29
C VAL A 464 -3.38 15.43 -14.77
N GLN A 465 -3.88 14.46 -14.01
CA GLN A 465 -3.75 14.47 -12.56
C GLN A 465 -2.28 14.40 -12.08
N GLN A 466 -1.47 13.54 -12.68
CA GLN A 466 -0.03 13.43 -12.36
C GLN A 466 0.70 14.74 -12.67
N GLN A 467 0.40 15.37 -13.80
CA GLN A 467 0.92 16.68 -14.17
C GLN A 467 0.52 17.76 -13.15
N LEU A 468 -0.74 17.79 -12.72
CA LEU A 468 -1.24 18.72 -11.71
C LEU A 468 -0.54 18.52 -10.35
N ASN A 469 -0.37 17.27 -9.93
CA ASN A 469 0.32 16.96 -8.69
C ASN A 469 1.77 17.43 -8.72
N ALA A 470 2.49 17.14 -9.80
CA ALA A 470 3.87 17.57 -9.96
C ALA A 470 4.00 19.10 -10.08
N TYR A 471 3.01 19.76 -10.69
CA TYR A 471 2.90 21.22 -10.68
C TYR A 471 2.80 21.76 -9.26
N ASN A 472 1.94 21.19 -8.42
CA ASN A 472 1.75 21.62 -7.03
C ASN A 472 2.92 21.22 -6.12
N ALA A 473 3.64 20.14 -6.46
CA ALA A 473 4.87 19.72 -5.78
C ALA A 473 6.12 20.51 -6.21
N HIS A 474 6.00 21.34 -7.26
CA HIS A 474 7.10 22.11 -7.86
C HIS A 474 8.23 21.20 -8.40
N ASP A 475 7.89 19.98 -8.80
CA ASP A 475 8.82 18.99 -9.35
C ASP A 475 8.80 19.04 -10.88
N ILE A 476 9.85 19.60 -11.48
CA ILE A 476 9.91 19.80 -12.93
C ILE A 476 10.03 18.48 -13.71
N GLU A 477 10.72 17.47 -13.17
CA GLU A 477 10.89 16.20 -13.89
C GLU A 477 9.58 15.41 -13.88
N ALA A 478 8.93 15.32 -12.72
CA ALA A 478 7.61 14.72 -12.61
C ALA A 478 6.56 15.50 -13.42
N PHE A 479 6.66 16.83 -13.48
CA PHE A 479 5.73 17.68 -14.23
C PHE A 479 5.83 17.44 -15.74
N LEU A 480 7.04 17.24 -16.26
CA LEU A 480 7.26 17.01 -17.68
C LEU A 480 7.03 15.56 -18.10
N GLN A 481 7.02 14.61 -17.16
CA GLN A 481 6.85 13.19 -17.46
C GLN A 481 5.58 12.89 -18.29
N PRO A 482 4.40 13.44 -17.96
CA PRO A 482 3.17 13.21 -18.74
C PRO A 482 3.19 13.82 -20.14
N TYR A 483 4.08 14.79 -20.41
CA TYR A 483 4.13 15.49 -21.69
C TYR A 483 4.92 14.72 -22.77
N SER A 484 4.48 14.87 -24.01
CA SER A 484 5.27 14.46 -25.18
C SER A 484 6.43 15.41 -25.43
N ASP A 485 7.46 14.94 -26.13
CA ASP A 485 8.62 15.78 -26.48
C ASP A 485 8.23 16.90 -27.45
N SER A 486 7.16 16.71 -28.22
CA SER A 486 6.63 17.65 -29.21
C SER A 486 5.45 18.50 -28.71
N VAL A 487 5.17 18.54 -27.40
CA VAL A 487 4.00 19.24 -26.84
C VAL A 487 3.89 20.69 -27.34
N ALA A 488 2.67 21.14 -27.64
CA ALA A 488 2.40 22.53 -27.99
C ALA A 488 1.33 23.16 -27.06
N LEU A 489 1.64 24.32 -26.49
CA LEU A 489 0.76 25.07 -25.58
C LEU A 489 0.24 26.33 -26.30
N TYR A 490 -1.05 26.59 -26.20
CA TYR A 490 -1.74 27.67 -26.92
C TYR A 490 -2.60 28.52 -25.98
N ASP A 491 -2.79 29.78 -26.36
CA ASP A 491 -3.87 30.61 -25.84
C ASP A 491 -5.12 30.40 -26.71
N GLN A 492 -6.24 30.00 -26.10
CA GLN A 492 -7.46 29.63 -26.84
C GLN A 492 -8.09 30.83 -27.54
N ALA A 493 -8.12 32.00 -26.87
CA ALA A 493 -8.81 33.18 -27.37
C ALA A 493 -8.14 33.75 -28.63
N SER A 494 -6.81 33.77 -28.66
CA SER A 494 -6.02 34.28 -29.79
C SER A 494 -5.55 33.21 -30.78
N GLY A 495 -5.61 31.93 -30.41
CA GLY A 495 -5.00 30.83 -31.16
C GLY A 495 -3.46 30.88 -31.19
N LYS A 496 -2.84 31.79 -30.43
CA LYS A 496 -1.39 32.01 -30.45
C LYS A 496 -0.66 30.83 -29.80
N LEU A 497 0.35 30.31 -30.50
CA LEU A 497 1.32 29.37 -29.93
C LEU A 497 2.12 30.06 -28.83
N LEU A 498 2.03 29.54 -27.61
CA LEU A 498 2.75 30.06 -26.43
C LEU A 498 4.12 29.40 -26.28
N MET A 499 4.18 28.08 -26.42
CA MET A 499 5.39 27.27 -26.29
C MET A 499 5.29 26.02 -27.16
N LYS A 500 6.44 25.53 -27.65
CA LYS A 500 6.52 24.26 -28.37
C LYS A 500 7.75 23.46 -27.93
N GLY A 501 7.53 22.18 -27.69
CA GLY A 501 8.54 21.23 -27.25
C GLY A 501 8.73 21.22 -25.73
N LYS A 502 9.04 20.04 -25.20
CA LYS A 502 9.21 19.81 -23.75
C LYS A 502 10.28 20.71 -23.12
N GLU A 503 11.35 21.03 -23.84
CA GLU A 503 12.42 21.90 -23.36
C GLU A 503 11.99 23.37 -23.14
N GLN A 504 11.10 23.92 -23.97
CA GLN A 504 10.57 25.26 -23.72
C GLN A 504 9.65 25.29 -22.50
N VAL A 505 8.85 24.23 -22.33
CA VAL A 505 8.02 24.05 -21.13
C VAL A 505 8.92 23.95 -19.90
N ARG A 506 9.98 23.14 -19.95
CA ARG A 506 10.99 23.01 -18.89
C ARG A 506 11.52 24.36 -18.45
N LEU A 507 12.11 25.12 -19.36
CA LEU A 507 12.71 26.42 -19.05
C LEU A 507 11.71 27.38 -18.37
N ARG A 508 10.47 27.46 -18.88
CA ARG A 508 9.45 28.35 -18.31
C ARG A 508 9.01 27.91 -16.92
N TYR A 509 8.70 26.62 -16.74
CA TYR A 509 8.12 26.12 -15.50
C TYR A 509 9.19 25.97 -14.40
N THR A 510 10.45 25.65 -14.72
CA THR A 510 11.56 25.73 -13.77
C THR A 510 11.69 27.15 -13.20
N ASP A 511 11.68 28.18 -14.06
CA ASP A 511 11.76 29.58 -13.61
C ASP A 511 10.57 29.95 -12.72
N MET A 512 9.37 29.49 -13.10
CA MET A 512 8.13 29.74 -12.37
C MET A 512 8.13 29.09 -10.98
N PHE A 513 8.46 27.80 -10.88
CA PHE A 513 8.53 27.05 -9.62
C PHE A 513 9.60 27.62 -8.69
N THR A 514 10.74 28.06 -9.24
CA THR A 514 11.82 28.67 -8.44
C THR A 514 11.42 30.03 -7.86
N LYS A 515 10.68 30.84 -8.62
CA LYS A 515 10.32 32.22 -8.21
C LYS A 515 9.04 32.30 -7.39
N LEU A 516 8.08 31.41 -7.62
CA LEU A 516 6.73 31.48 -7.05
C LEU A 516 6.52 30.33 -6.06
N THR A 517 7.13 30.42 -4.88
CA THR A 517 7.07 29.35 -3.86
C THR A 517 5.67 29.11 -3.27
N GLU A 518 4.74 30.04 -3.50
CA GLU A 518 3.34 29.93 -3.07
C GLU A 518 2.38 29.48 -4.18
N LEU A 519 2.93 29.13 -5.36
CA LEU A 519 2.15 28.71 -6.52
C LEU A 519 1.39 27.41 -6.24
N HIS A 520 0.10 27.41 -6.54
CA HIS A 520 -0.77 26.24 -6.40
C HIS A 520 -1.95 26.31 -7.36
N CYS A 521 -2.33 25.16 -7.88
CA CYS A 521 -3.49 24.96 -8.74
C CYS A 521 -4.48 24.01 -8.05
N GLN A 522 -5.68 24.51 -7.79
CA GLN A 522 -6.80 23.72 -7.31
C GLN A 522 -7.67 23.32 -8.49
N LEU A 523 -7.94 22.01 -8.63
CA LEU A 523 -8.93 21.51 -9.58
C LEU A 523 -10.34 21.79 -9.06
N VAL A 524 -11.10 22.61 -9.77
CA VAL A 524 -12.50 22.94 -9.44
C VAL A 524 -13.44 21.90 -10.03
N ASN A 525 -13.23 21.55 -11.30
CA ASN A 525 -14.01 20.55 -12.01
C ASN A 525 -13.20 19.95 -13.16
N ARG A 526 -13.44 18.68 -13.48
CA ARG A 526 -12.83 17.99 -14.63
C ARG A 526 -13.91 17.38 -15.51
N MET A 527 -13.74 17.50 -16.83
CA MET A 527 -14.51 16.74 -17.81
C MET A 527 -13.56 15.88 -18.65
N VAL A 528 -13.95 14.63 -18.86
CA VAL A 528 -13.21 13.66 -19.68
C VAL A 528 -14.01 13.37 -20.94
N VAL A 529 -13.45 13.69 -22.11
CA VAL A 529 -14.08 13.47 -23.42
C VAL A 529 -13.09 12.74 -24.33
N GLY A 530 -13.15 11.40 -24.32
CA GLY A 530 -12.21 10.57 -25.09
C GLY A 530 -10.78 10.80 -24.64
N ASN A 531 -9.95 11.34 -25.54
CA ASN A 531 -8.55 11.68 -25.27
C ASN A 531 -8.33 13.15 -24.89
N THR A 532 -9.40 13.90 -24.61
CA THR A 532 -9.34 15.29 -24.19
C THR A 532 -9.79 15.43 -22.74
N ILE A 533 -9.03 16.17 -21.95
CA ILE A 533 -9.35 16.54 -20.57
C ILE A 533 -9.56 18.04 -20.51
N ILE A 534 -10.63 18.48 -19.84
CA ILE A 534 -10.95 19.88 -19.64
C ILE A 534 -11.00 20.13 -18.13
N ASP A 535 -10.00 20.85 -17.64
CA ASP A 535 -9.90 21.22 -16.23
C ASP A 535 -10.29 22.67 -16.05
N HIS A 536 -11.24 22.91 -15.15
CA HIS A 536 -11.48 24.23 -14.57
C HIS A 536 -10.58 24.34 -13.34
N GLU A 537 -9.63 25.26 -13.42
CA GLU A 537 -8.52 25.40 -12.49
C GLU A 537 -8.59 26.76 -11.78
N LYS A 538 -8.28 26.73 -10.49
CA LYS A 538 -8.14 27.92 -9.65
C LYS A 538 -6.71 28.05 -9.18
N LEU A 539 -5.98 29.03 -9.72
CA LEU A 539 -4.57 29.27 -9.45
C LEU A 539 -4.38 30.35 -8.38
N THR A 540 -3.49 30.07 -7.43
CA THR A 540 -3.05 31.00 -6.38
C THR A 540 -1.52 31.10 -6.36
N GLY A 541 -0.97 32.13 -5.71
CA GLY A 541 0.49 32.37 -5.65
C GLY A 541 1.12 32.98 -6.90
N MET A 542 0.40 33.01 -8.04
CA MET A 542 0.87 33.66 -9.27
C MET A 542 0.72 35.18 -9.26
N ARG A 543 -0.33 35.68 -8.61
CA ARG A 543 -0.68 37.10 -8.46
C ARG A 543 -1.25 37.33 -7.06
N SER A 544 -1.47 38.59 -6.69
CA SER A 544 -2.17 38.94 -5.44
C SER A 544 -3.61 38.44 -5.40
N THR A 545 -4.24 38.28 -6.56
CA THR A 545 -5.58 37.71 -6.72
C THR A 545 -5.51 36.29 -7.24
N THR A 546 -6.51 35.49 -6.87
CA THR A 546 -6.78 34.21 -7.51
C THR A 546 -7.07 34.40 -9.00
N VAL A 547 -6.55 33.49 -9.83
CA VAL A 547 -6.84 33.41 -11.26
C VAL A 547 -7.64 32.15 -11.51
N GLU A 548 -8.76 32.26 -12.22
CA GLU A 548 -9.45 31.09 -12.76
C GLU A 548 -9.04 30.89 -14.21
N ALA A 549 -8.89 29.65 -14.63
CA ALA A 549 -8.55 29.28 -15.99
C ALA A 549 -9.23 27.97 -16.36
N VAL A 550 -9.44 27.75 -17.65
CA VAL A 550 -9.75 26.41 -18.18
C VAL A 550 -8.56 25.92 -18.99
N ALA A 551 -8.03 24.75 -18.64
CA ALA A 551 -6.98 24.08 -19.37
C ALA A 551 -7.58 22.89 -20.14
N VAL A 552 -7.40 22.87 -21.46
CA VAL A 552 -7.87 21.79 -22.33
C VAL A 552 -6.66 20.99 -22.82
N TYR A 553 -6.48 19.79 -22.28
CA TYR A 553 -5.38 18.89 -22.59
C TYR A 553 -5.82 17.90 -23.67
N THR A 554 -4.98 17.69 -24.69
CA THR A 554 -5.15 16.61 -25.67
C THR A 554 -4.05 15.56 -25.47
N ILE A 555 -4.47 14.31 -25.34
CA ILE A 555 -3.60 13.16 -25.12
C ILE A 555 -3.48 12.36 -26.43
N ASP A 556 -2.27 11.98 -26.79
CA ASP A 556 -1.99 11.02 -27.87
C ASP A 556 -0.88 10.07 -27.43
N LYS A 557 -1.05 8.78 -27.71
CA LYS A 557 -0.10 7.70 -27.34
C LYS A 557 0.38 7.77 -25.89
N GLY A 558 -0.55 8.02 -24.96
CA GLY A 558 -0.24 8.08 -23.53
C GLY A 558 0.59 9.29 -23.09
N LYS A 559 0.58 10.38 -23.88
CA LYS A 559 1.26 11.64 -23.56
C LYS A 559 0.41 12.85 -23.86
N ILE A 560 0.57 13.91 -23.08
CA ILE A 560 -0.01 15.22 -23.35
C ILE A 560 0.74 15.84 -24.55
N VAL A 561 0.04 15.99 -25.67
CA VAL A 561 0.59 16.54 -26.92
C VAL A 561 0.18 17.99 -27.16
N LYS A 562 -0.91 18.42 -26.53
CA LYS A 562 -1.43 19.78 -26.71
C LYS A 562 -2.13 20.28 -25.46
N VAL A 563 -2.00 21.57 -25.15
CA VAL A 563 -2.79 22.24 -24.12
C VAL A 563 -3.28 23.59 -24.63
N TYR A 564 -4.57 23.88 -24.45
CA TYR A 564 -5.13 25.21 -24.64
C TYR A 564 -5.49 25.83 -23.28
N PHE A 565 -5.07 27.07 -23.06
CA PHE A 565 -5.50 27.85 -21.90
C PHE A 565 -6.59 28.85 -22.30
N ILE A 566 -7.68 28.84 -21.55
CA ILE A 566 -8.78 29.80 -21.59
C ILE A 566 -8.71 30.58 -20.27
N ARG A 567 -8.69 31.91 -20.34
CA ARG A 567 -8.56 32.79 -19.16
C ARG A 567 -9.67 33.82 -19.14
#